data_AF-A0A7W7U1H2-F1
#
_entry.id   AF-A0A7W7U1H2-F1
#
_cell.length_a   1.000
_cell.length_b   1.000
_cell.length_c   1.000
_cell.angle_alpha   90.00
_cell.angle_beta   90.00
_cell.angle_gamma   90.00
#
_symmetry.space_group_name_H-M   'P 1'
#
loop_
_entity.id
_entity.type
_entity.pdbx_description
1 polymer ?
#
loop_
_entity_poly.entity_id
_entity_poly.type
_entity_poly.pdbx_seq_one_letter_code
_entity_poly.pdbx_strand_id
1 'polypeptide(L)'
;MAQAMRPDPGHSLFATDGKPHPLQDTLMAVTLVMGIISFTTAQFYNLHLLSSWTGLIGILTGAYGQFISVTTRERFLLILGLGASAFGFYLGMAHGGLFGGVIS
;
A
#
# COMPACT_ATOMS: atom_id res chain seq x y z
N MET A 1 -36.92 -24.02 10.79
CA MET A 1 -35.67 -23.24 10.71
C MET A 1 -35.20 -23.27 9.26
N ALA A 2 -35.53 -22.23 8.48
CA ALA A 2 -35.08 -22.11 7.09
C ALA A 2 -35.00 -20.62 6.76
N GLN A 3 -34.03 -19.94 7.36
CA GLN A 3 -33.65 -18.60 6.92
C GLN A 3 -32.82 -18.82 5.64
N ALA A 4 -33.45 -18.63 4.49
CA ALA A 4 -32.76 -18.64 3.21
C ALA A 4 -31.60 -17.62 3.30
N MET A 5 -30.37 -18.08 3.09
CA MET A 5 -29.23 -17.18 2.83
C MET A 5 -29.60 -16.38 1.58
N ARG A 6 -30.08 -15.15 1.77
CA ARG A 6 -30.14 -14.16 0.70
C ARG A 6 -28.67 -13.91 0.32
N PRO A 7 -28.26 -14.10 -0.94
CA PRO A 7 -26.95 -13.64 -1.39
C PRO A 7 -26.92 -12.14 -1.12
N ASP A 8 -26.06 -11.70 -0.21
CA ASP A 8 -25.88 -10.29 0.10
C ASP A 8 -25.14 -9.65 -1.09
N PRO A 9 -25.78 -8.83 -1.94
CA PRO A 9 -25.12 -8.25 -3.10
C PRO A 9 -24.18 -7.09 -2.72
N GLY A 10 -24.00 -6.80 -1.42
CA GLY A 10 -23.56 -5.50 -0.92
C GLY A 10 -22.09 -5.35 -0.52
N HIS A 11 -21.21 -6.32 -0.78
CA HIS A 11 -19.77 -6.21 -0.46
C HIS A 11 -18.89 -6.27 -1.71
N SER A 12 -19.05 -5.28 -2.59
CA SER A 12 -18.06 -5.04 -3.65
C SER A 12 -16.76 -4.51 -3.03
N LEU A 13 -15.61 -5.09 -3.41
CA LEU A 13 -14.28 -4.62 -3.00
C LEU A 13 -14.00 -3.18 -3.44
N PHE A 14 -14.75 -2.68 -4.42
CA PHE A 14 -14.67 -1.32 -4.94
C PHE A 14 -15.89 -0.47 -4.57
N ALA A 15 -16.65 -0.87 -3.55
CA ALA A 15 -17.77 -0.09 -3.06
C ALA A 15 -17.29 1.30 -2.60
N THR A 16 -17.98 2.33 -3.08
CA THR A 16 -17.81 3.74 -2.73
C THR A 16 -19.13 4.29 -2.20
N ASP A 17 -19.08 5.28 -1.32
CA ASP A 17 -20.24 5.96 -0.74
C ASP A 17 -20.69 7.20 -1.54
N GLY A 18 -20.05 7.47 -2.69
CA GLY A 18 -20.40 8.56 -3.60
C GLY A 18 -20.04 9.96 -3.08
N LYS A 19 -19.32 10.08 -1.97
CA LYS A 19 -18.85 11.35 -1.41
C LYS A 19 -17.37 11.57 -1.74
N PRO A 20 -16.93 12.83 -1.92
CA PRO A 20 -15.52 13.12 -2.13
C PRO A 20 -14.73 12.92 -0.83
N HIS A 21 -13.68 12.10 -0.90
CA HIS A 21 -12.80 11.74 0.21
C HIS A 21 -11.34 12.14 -0.11
N PRO A 22 -11.05 13.44 -0.32
CA PRO A 22 -9.80 13.88 -0.94
C PRO A 22 -8.55 13.44 -0.18
N LEU A 23 -8.60 13.42 1.16
CA LEU A 23 -7.47 12.97 1.97
C LEU A 23 -7.24 11.45 1.84
N GLN A 24 -8.30 10.64 1.97
CA GLN A 24 -8.17 9.18 1.90
C GLN A 24 -7.78 8.72 0.49
N ASP A 25 -8.37 9.33 -0.53
CA ASP A 25 -8.03 9.07 -1.94
C ASP A 25 -6.57 9.44 -2.23
N THR A 26 -6.09 10.56 -1.70
CA THR A 26 -4.68 10.97 -1.86
C THR A 26 -3.74 10.00 -1.16
N LEU A 27 -4.03 9.63 0.09
CA LEU A 27 -3.21 8.65 0.83
C LEU A 27 -3.16 7.31 0.11
N MET A 28 -4.31 6.83 -0.38
CA MET A 28 -4.42 5.62 -1.18
C MET A 28 -3.58 5.69 -2.46
N ALA A 29 -3.68 6.79 -3.21
CA ALA A 29 -2.90 6.98 -4.43
C ALA A 29 -1.40 7.05 -4.15
N VAL A 30 -0.97 7.79 -3.11
CA VAL A 30 0.42 7.89 -2.70
C VAL A 30 0.97 6.52 -2.30
N THR A 31 0.26 5.77 -1.47
CA THR A 31 0.66 4.43 -1.06
C THR A 31 0.78 3.47 -2.24
N LEU A 32 -0.16 3.52 -3.19
CA LEU A 32 -0.06 2.70 -4.41
C LEU A 32 1.15 3.06 -5.25
N VAL A 33 1.37 4.35 -5.52
CA VAL A 33 2.51 4.82 -6.31
C VAL A 33 3.82 4.42 -5.64
N MET A 34 3.94 4.64 -4.33
CA MET A 34 5.13 4.23 -3.57
C MET A 34 5.33 2.72 -3.56
N GLY A 35 4.25 1.94 -3.42
CA GLY A 35 4.31 0.49 -3.49
C GLY A 35 4.78 -0.02 -4.85
N ILE A 36 4.28 0.57 -5.94
CA ILE A 36 4.70 0.22 -7.31
C ILE A 36 6.17 0.56 -7.52
N ILE A 37 6.62 1.76 -7.10
CA ILE A 37 8.02 2.18 -7.21
C ILE A 37 8.91 1.24 -6.41
N SER A 38 8.57 0.99 -5.14
CA SER A 38 9.34 0.12 -4.26
C SER A 38 9.43 -1.30 -4.83
N PHE A 39 8.31 -1.90 -5.20
CA PHE A 39 8.26 -3.25 -5.77
C PHE A 39 9.08 -3.36 -7.07
N THR A 40 8.96 -2.38 -7.98
CA THR A 40 9.67 -2.43 -9.27
C THR A 40 11.17 -2.23 -9.09
N THR A 41 11.56 -1.29 -8.20
CA THR A 41 12.98 -0.96 -7.98
C THR A 41 13.70 -2.03 -7.16
N ALA A 42 13.00 -2.76 -6.30
CA ALA A 42 13.53 -3.89 -5.55
C ALA A 42 14.15 -5.01 -6.42
N GLN A 43 13.70 -5.12 -7.67
CA GLN A 43 14.21 -6.12 -8.61
C GLN A 43 15.62 -5.80 -9.12
N PHE A 44 16.14 -4.59 -8.85
CA PHE A 44 17.45 -4.14 -9.27
C PHE A 44 18.39 -3.97 -8.07
N TYR A 45 19.50 -4.72 -8.07
CA TYR A 45 20.50 -4.70 -6.99
C TYR A 45 21.03 -3.30 -6.65
N ASN A 46 21.15 -2.42 -7.64
CA ASN A 46 21.72 -1.07 -7.47
C ASN A 46 20.71 -0.03 -6.97
N LEU A 47 19.41 -0.35 -6.93
CA LEU A 47 18.34 0.58 -6.56
C LEU A 47 17.76 0.31 -5.16
N HIS A 48 18.46 -0.48 -4.34
CA HIS A 48 18.02 -0.87 -3.00
C HIS A 48 17.74 0.33 -2.08
N LEU A 49 18.47 1.44 -2.23
CA LEU A 49 18.26 2.65 -1.43
C LEU A 49 16.91 3.30 -1.76
N LEU A 50 16.61 3.44 -3.05
CA LEU A 50 15.32 3.95 -3.52
C LEU A 50 14.18 3.00 -3.11
N SER A 51 14.36 1.70 -3.31
CA SER A 51 13.38 0.67 -2.95
C SER A 51 13.06 0.68 -1.46
N SER A 52 14.08 0.82 -0.61
CA SER A 52 13.94 0.85 0.85
C SER A 52 13.22 2.12 1.31
N TRP A 53 13.59 3.30 0.81
CA TRP A 53 12.94 4.54 1.23
C TRP A 53 11.49 4.63 0.74
N THR A 54 11.25 4.31 -0.53
CA THR A 54 9.89 4.32 -1.10
C THR A 54 9.02 3.26 -0.44
N GLY A 55 9.58 2.08 -0.13
CA GLY A 55 8.87 1.03 0.60
C GLY A 55 8.55 1.46 2.03
N LEU A 56 9.50 2.08 2.75
CA LEU A 56 9.26 2.57 4.11
C LEU A 56 8.18 3.64 4.16
N ILE A 57 8.26 4.66 3.30
CA ILE A 57 7.24 5.72 3.26
C ILE A 57 5.90 5.13 2.84
N GLY A 58 5.89 4.22 1.85
CA GLY A 58 4.68 3.52 1.41
C GLY A 58 4.01 2.71 2.53
N ILE A 59 4.79 2.02 3.37
CA ILE A 59 4.29 1.32 4.57
C ILE A 59 3.68 2.31 5.56
N LEU A 60 4.38 3.42 5.87
CA LEU A 60 3.89 4.41 6.84
C LEU A 60 2.59 5.08 6.37
N THR A 61 2.57 5.57 5.14
CA THR A 61 1.37 6.18 4.54
C THR A 61 0.24 5.17 4.42
N GLY A 62 0.55 3.93 4.02
CA GLY A 62 -0.43 2.86 3.87
C GLY A 62 -1.06 2.46 5.19
N ALA A 63 -0.24 2.26 6.23
CA ALA A 63 -0.71 1.93 7.57
C ALA A 63 -1.57 3.05 8.14
N TYR A 64 -1.16 4.31 7.98
CA TYR A 64 -1.97 5.46 8.40
C TYR A 64 -3.30 5.54 7.63
N GLY A 65 -3.26 5.32 6.31
CA GLY A 65 -4.45 5.31 5.45
C GLY A 65 -5.48 4.27 5.90
N GLN A 66 -5.06 3.10 6.36
CA GLN A 66 -5.97 2.07 6.87
C GLN A 66 -6.83 2.57 8.04
N PHE A 67 -6.27 3.38 8.94
CA PHE A 67 -6.99 3.89 10.11
C PHE A 67 -8.03 4.98 9.79
N ILE A 68 -7.89 5.66 8.66
CA ILE A 68 -8.74 6.80 8.27
C ILE A 68 -9.72 6.46 7.14
N SER A 69 -9.49 5.33 6.45
CA SER A 69 -10.30 4.91 5.30
C SER A 69 -11.77 4.68 5.67
N VAL A 70 -12.63 5.29 4.88
CA VAL A 70 -14.10 5.22 5.05
C VAL A 70 -14.68 4.14 4.14
N THR A 71 -14.16 4.02 2.91
CA THR A 71 -14.72 3.10 1.91
C THR A 71 -13.96 1.79 1.82
N THR A 72 -14.66 0.74 1.37
CA THR A 72 -14.04 -0.58 1.11
C THR A 72 -12.98 -0.47 0.01
N ARG A 73 -13.25 0.37 -1.01
CA ARG A 73 -12.31 0.64 -2.12
C ARG A 73 -10.98 1.18 -1.62
N GLU A 74 -11.00 2.22 -0.79
CA GLU A 74 -9.78 2.83 -0.22
C GLU A 74 -8.96 1.78 0.53
N ARG A 75 -9.62 1.04 1.43
CA ARG A 75 -8.97 0.01 2.26
C ARG A 75 -8.31 -1.06 1.41
N PHE A 76 -9.03 -1.56 0.41
CA PHE A 76 -8.52 -2.61 -0.48
C PHE A 76 -7.28 -2.15 -1.24
N LEU A 77 -7.34 -0.97 -1.87
CA LEU A 77 -6.22 -0.42 -2.62
C LEU A 77 -5.02 -0.07 -1.73
N LEU A 78 -5.26 0.43 -0.53
CA LEU A 78 -4.21 0.68 0.46
C LEU A 78 -3.54 -0.63 0.90
N ILE A 79 -4.26 -1.74 1.07
CA ILE A 79 -3.66 -3.05 1.40
C ILE A 79 -2.73 -3.50 0.26
N LEU A 80 -3.17 -3.36 -1.00
CA LEU A 80 -2.34 -3.72 -2.16
C LEU A 80 -1.05 -2.88 -2.20
N GLY A 81 -1.17 -1.56 -2.03
CA GLY A 81 -0.01 -0.68 -2.00
C GLY A 81 0.91 -0.95 -0.80
N LEU A 82 0.35 -1.28 0.37
CA LEU A 82 1.12 -1.66 1.56
C LEU A 82 1.87 -2.98 1.33
N GLY A 83 1.23 -3.98 0.73
CA GLY A 83 1.87 -5.25 0.38
C GLY A 83 3.04 -5.05 -0.60
N ALA A 84 2.84 -4.26 -1.65
CA ALA A 84 3.90 -3.93 -2.61
C ALA A 84 5.05 -3.14 -1.96
N SER A 85 4.72 -2.18 -1.09
CA SER A 85 5.71 -1.38 -0.34
C SER A 85 6.51 -2.25 0.63
N ALA A 86 5.85 -3.16 1.35
CA ALA A 86 6.50 -4.10 2.25
C ALA A 86 7.46 -5.02 1.50
N PHE A 87 7.03 -5.59 0.38
CA PHE A 87 7.86 -6.45 -0.44
C PHE A 87 9.13 -5.73 -0.91
N GLY A 88 8.97 -4.55 -1.51
CA GLY A 88 10.11 -3.78 -2.01
C GLY A 88 11.00 -3.24 -0.89
N PHE A 89 10.44 -2.89 0.27
CA PHE A 89 11.21 -2.53 1.45
C PHE A 89 12.08 -3.70 1.94
N TYR A 90 11.50 -4.88 2.15
CA TYR A 90 12.25 -6.04 2.66
C TYR A 90 13.37 -6.46 1.71
N LEU A 91 13.11 -6.47 0.40
CA LEU A 91 14.15 -6.73 -0.59
C LEU A 91 15.21 -5.63 -0.60
N GLY A 92 14.84 -4.35 -0.58
CA GLY A 92 15.81 -3.25 -0.49
C GLY A 92 16.69 -3.35 0.77
N MET A 93 16.09 -3.73 1.90
CA MET A 93 16.80 -3.98 3.15
C MET A 93 17.81 -5.13 3.03
N ALA A 94 17.45 -6.21 2.34
CA ALA A 94 18.33 -7.35 2.12
C ALA A 94 19.55 -7.03 1.23
N HIS A 95 19.44 -6.03 0.36
CA HIS A 95 20.49 -5.69 -0.63
C HIS A 95 21.43 -4.55 -0.20
N GLY A 96 21.23 -3.93 0.96
CA GLY A 96 22.09 -2.83 1.43
C GLY A 96 21.45 -1.88 2.42
N GLY A 97 20.16 -2.03 2.71
CA GLY A 97 19.48 -1.22 3.73
C GLY A 97 19.17 0.21 3.27
N LEU A 98 18.63 1.00 4.19
CA LEU A 98 18.22 2.40 3.97
C LEU A 98 19.37 3.35 3.64
N PHE A 99 20.61 2.92 3.89
CA PHE A 99 21.78 3.78 3.76
C PHE A 99 22.84 3.25 2.80
N GLY A 100 22.76 2.00 2.34
CA GLY A 100 23.62 1.49 1.24
C GLY A 100 25.13 1.70 1.42
N GLY A 101 25.63 1.86 2.65
CA GLY A 101 27.03 2.21 2.92
C GLY A 101 27.41 3.69 2.73
N VAL A 102 26.44 4.60 2.58
CA VAL A 102 26.69 6.06 2.43
C VAL A 102 27.09 6.71 3.77
N ILE A 103 26.79 6.08 4.90
CA ILE A 103 27.14 6.56 6.26
C ILE A 103 28.18 5.65 6.94
N SER A 104 28.99 4.91 6.17
CA SER A 104 30.12 4.14 6.70
C SER A 104 31.41 4.95 6.72
#